data_AF-A0A2V8HK60-F1
#
_entry.id   AF-A0A2V8HK60-F1
#
_cell.length_a   1.000
_cell.length_b   1.000
_cell.length_c   1.000
_cell.angle_alpha   90.00
_cell.angle_beta   90.00
_cell.angle_gamma   90.00
#
_symmetry.space_group_name_H-M   'P 1'
#
loop_
_entity.id
_entity.type
_entity.pdbx_description
1 polymer ?
#
loop_
_entity_poly.entity_id
_entity_poly.type
_entity_poly.pdbx_seq_one_letter_code
_entity_poly.pdbx_strand_id
1 'polypeptide(L)'
;MRTAAGAVVFSGLLRLSQFGLHRSRLVASGALSGIVTDEATGRTSNVIKAVWSLPATVSGNPESVFVRLGPMTVDLVGSVLTLLPSVLEVRADAAPGNTLPPLVRSVVGVRDDPHALAAVLNQMLDILWAPV
;
A
#
# COMPACT_ATOMS: atom_id res chain seq x y z
N MET A 1 6.10 13.79 10.70
CA MET A 1 6.98 12.80 11.36
C MET A 1 8.39 13.39 11.37
N ARG A 2 9.05 13.54 12.52
CA ARG A 2 10.35 14.25 12.67
C ARG A 2 11.40 13.26 13.16
N THR A 3 12.58 13.22 12.53
CA THR A 3 13.75 12.45 13.02
C THR A 3 14.91 13.41 13.30
N ALA A 4 15.70 13.10 14.34
CA ALA A 4 16.80 13.94 14.82
C ALA A 4 18.12 13.63 14.08
N ALA A 5 18.28 14.20 12.89
CA ALA A 5 19.56 14.46 12.19
C ALA A 5 19.22 15.27 10.93
N GLY A 6 18.90 16.56 11.11
CA GLY A 6 18.15 17.31 10.09
C GLY A 6 16.73 16.76 10.01
N ALA A 7 15.73 17.49 10.48
CA ALA A 7 14.36 17.01 10.38
C ALA A 7 14.01 16.97 8.89
N VAL A 8 13.91 15.78 8.31
CA VAL A 8 13.53 15.60 6.92
C VAL A 8 12.04 15.23 6.90
N VAL A 9 11.25 15.99 6.16
CA VAL A 9 9.82 15.71 5.95
C VAL A 9 9.64 15.10 4.58
N PHE A 10 9.02 13.92 4.53
CA PHE A 10 8.61 13.30 3.28
C PHE A 10 7.10 13.48 3.08
N SER A 11 6.71 13.97 1.90
CA SER A 11 5.32 14.05 1.45
C SER A 11 5.21 13.35 0.11
N GLY A 12 4.36 12.32 0.01
CA GLY A 12 4.30 11.50 -1.19
C GLY A 12 3.13 10.52 -1.22
N LEU A 13 3.11 9.75 -2.30
CA LEU A 13 2.11 8.73 -2.60
C LEU A 13 2.80 7.38 -2.75
N LEU A 14 2.24 6.36 -2.11
CA LEU A 14 2.56 4.98 -2.39
C LEU A 14 1.54 4.44 -3.40
N ARG A 15 1.95 4.28 -4.65
CA ARG A 15 1.16 3.59 -5.65
C ARG A 15 1.54 2.13 -5.61
N LEU A 16 0.66 1.28 -5.10
CA LEU A 16 0.83 -0.16 -5.24
C LEU A 16 0.76 -0.51 -6.74
N SER A 17 1.20 -1.69 -7.13
CA SER A 17 1.10 -2.17 -8.52
C SER A 17 0.62 -3.61 -8.57
N GLN A 18 0.97 -4.41 -7.57
CA GLN A 18 0.54 -5.80 -7.46
C GLN A 18 0.70 -6.32 -6.03
N PHE A 19 -0.11 -7.31 -5.71
CA PHE A 19 0.08 -8.25 -4.62
C PHE A 19 0.64 -9.56 -5.15
N GLY A 20 1.53 -10.17 -4.38
CA GLY A 20 2.13 -11.46 -4.69
C GLY A 20 2.49 -12.21 -3.42
N LEU A 21 3.26 -13.28 -3.58
CA LEU A 21 3.73 -14.10 -2.48
C LEU A 21 5.24 -14.11 -2.41
N HIS A 22 5.77 -13.91 -1.21
CA HIS A 22 7.16 -14.13 -0.90
C HIS A 22 7.25 -15.07 0.30
N ARG A 23 7.82 -16.27 0.10
CA ARG A 23 7.88 -17.34 1.11
C ARG A 23 6.50 -17.65 1.71
N SER A 24 5.50 -17.79 0.84
CA SER A 24 4.09 -18.04 1.19
C SER A 24 3.42 -16.97 2.06
N ARG A 25 3.98 -15.76 2.12
CA ARG A 25 3.37 -14.61 2.76
C ARG A 25 2.96 -13.58 1.72
N LEU A 26 1.79 -12.99 1.93
CA LEU A 26 1.29 -11.91 1.10
C LEU A 26 2.24 -10.70 1.18
N VAL A 27 2.63 -10.21 0.02
CA VAL A 27 3.45 -9.01 -0.12
C VAL A 27 2.87 -8.10 -1.21
N ALA A 28 3.05 -6.80 -1.05
CA ALA A 28 2.73 -5.81 -2.05
C ALA A 28 4.01 -5.29 -2.71
N SER A 29 3.92 -4.95 -4.00
CA SER A 29 4.95 -4.23 -4.73
C SER A 29 4.34 -2.99 -5.38
N GLY A 30 5.15 -1.97 -5.61
CA GLY A 30 4.68 -0.70 -6.15
C GLY A 30 5.80 0.33 -6.29
N ALA A 31 5.42 1.60 -6.34
CA ALA A 31 6.32 2.73 -6.37
C ALA A 31 5.91 3.78 -5.32
N LEU A 32 6.88 4.21 -4.53
CA LEU A 32 6.78 5.37 -3.67
C LEU A 32 7.31 6.58 -4.43
N SER A 33 6.50 7.62 -4.58
CA SER A 33 6.91 8.88 -5.17
C SER A 33 6.57 10.05 -4.26
N GLY A 34 7.41 11.08 -4.22
CA GLY A 34 7.14 12.24 -3.38
C GLY A 34 8.29 13.23 -3.32
N ILE A 35 8.11 14.22 -2.45
CA ILE A 35 9.07 15.28 -2.17
C ILE A 35 9.62 15.08 -0.76
N VAL A 36 10.94 15.13 -0.68
CA VAL A 36 11.70 15.19 0.56
C VAL A 36 12.08 16.63 0.80
N THR A 37 11.75 17.18 1.95
CA THR A 37 12.13 18.53 2.38
C THR A 37 13.07 18.43 3.57
N ASP A 38 14.29 18.94 3.41
CA ASP A 38 15.20 19.17 4.52
C ASP A 38 14.72 20.42 5.29
N GLU A 39 14.22 20.27 6.52
CA GLU A 39 13.73 21.40 7.32
C GLU A 39 14.86 22.36 7.75
N ALA A 40 16.12 21.90 7.79
CA ALA A 40 17.24 22.73 8.20
C ALA A 40 17.70 23.66 7.07
N THR A 41 17.66 23.19 5.81
CA THR A 41 18.09 23.99 4.65
C THR A 41 16.95 24.46 3.75
N GLY A 42 15.72 24.00 3.98
CA GLY A 42 14.57 24.23 3.10
C GLY A 42 14.69 23.59 1.72
N ARG A 43 15.67 22.70 1.51
CA ARG A 43 15.92 22.10 0.20
C ARG A 43 14.92 20.98 -0.05
N THR A 44 14.34 20.98 -1.24
CA THR A 44 13.44 19.92 -1.68
C THR A 44 14.15 18.99 -2.67
N SER A 45 13.75 17.72 -2.69
CA SER A 45 14.22 16.73 -3.63
C SER A 45 13.09 15.79 -4.00
N ASN A 46 12.91 15.56 -5.30
CA ASN A 46 11.97 14.55 -5.79
C ASN A 46 12.56 13.17 -5.60
N VAL A 47 11.74 12.24 -5.12
CA VAL A 47 12.11 10.84 -4.92
C VAL A 47 11.10 9.97 -5.64
N ILE A 48 11.62 8.99 -6.38
CA ILE A 48 10.87 7.84 -6.88
C ILE A 48 11.64 6.59 -6.47
N LYS A 49 10.99 5.68 -5.75
CA LYS A 49 11.57 4.40 -5.35
C LYS A 49 10.62 3.25 -5.60
N ALA A 50 11.13 2.21 -6.24
CA ALA A 50 10.42 0.94 -6.33
C ALA A 50 10.36 0.28 -4.94
N VAL A 51 9.17 -0.22 -4.61
CA VAL A 51 8.87 -0.96 -3.38
C VAL A 51 8.65 -2.41 -3.77
N TRP A 52 9.45 -3.30 -3.21
CA TRP A 52 9.36 -4.73 -3.47
C TRP A 52 9.14 -5.49 -2.17
N SER A 53 8.30 -6.52 -2.23
CA SER A 53 8.09 -7.44 -1.12
C SER A 53 7.65 -6.78 0.20
N LEU A 54 6.84 -5.72 0.14
CA LEU A 54 6.31 -5.06 1.34
C LEU A 54 5.30 -6.00 2.01
N PRO A 55 5.51 -6.43 3.27
CA PRO A 55 4.58 -7.35 3.92
C PRO A 55 3.16 -6.78 3.93
N ALA A 56 2.18 -7.58 3.57
CA ALA A 56 0.77 -7.18 3.58
C ALA A 56 -0.03 -8.15 4.44
N THR A 57 -0.90 -7.62 5.30
CA THR A 57 -1.86 -8.43 6.05
C THR A 57 -3.27 -7.97 5.73
N VAL A 58 -4.17 -8.94 5.62
CA VAL A 58 -5.56 -8.69 5.27
C VAL A 58 -6.45 -9.07 6.45
N SER A 59 -7.38 -8.17 6.75
CA SER A 59 -8.44 -8.35 7.74
C SER A 59 -9.71 -7.70 7.22
N GLY A 60 -10.87 -8.18 7.64
CA GLY A 60 -12.12 -7.60 7.17
C GLY A 60 -13.32 -8.47 7.48
N ASN A 61 -14.47 -7.99 7.03
CA ASN A 61 -15.75 -8.67 7.05
C ASN A 61 -16.37 -8.62 5.64
N PRO A 62 -17.52 -9.27 5.39
CA PRO A 62 -18.14 -9.31 4.06
C PRO A 62 -18.46 -7.94 3.43
N GLU A 63 -18.38 -6.84 4.18
CA GLU A 63 -18.72 -5.48 3.75
C GLU A 63 -17.49 -4.55 3.66
N SER A 64 -16.38 -4.95 4.29
CA SER A 64 -15.18 -4.13 4.40
C SER A 64 -13.91 -4.96 4.43
N VAL A 65 -12.90 -4.55 3.66
CA VAL A 65 -11.58 -5.15 3.65
C VAL A 65 -10.54 -4.10 4.02
N PHE A 66 -9.66 -4.47 4.92
CA PHE A 66 -8.51 -3.70 5.37
C PHE A 66 -7.24 -4.44 4.97
N VAL A 67 -6.43 -3.77 4.16
CA VAL A 67 -5.09 -4.25 3.80
C VAL A 67 -4.08 -3.37 4.54
N ARG A 68 -3.40 -3.95 5.53
CA ARG A 68 -2.32 -3.28 6.25
C ARG A 68 -0.99 -3.63 5.58
N LEU A 69 -0.30 -2.60 5.13
CA LEU A 69 1.05 -2.71 4.62
C LEU A 69 2.02 -2.51 5.79
N GLY A 70 2.99 -3.41 5.94
CA GLY A 70 3.96 -3.40 7.03
C GLY A 70 4.85 -2.14 7.01
N PRO A 71 5.60 -1.90 8.09
CA PRO A 71 6.51 -0.78 8.12
C PRO A 71 7.58 -0.96 7.03
N MET A 72 7.88 0.11 6.31
CA MET A 72 8.88 0.10 5.26
C MET A 72 10.02 1.02 5.65
N THR A 73 11.26 0.54 5.64
CA THR A 73 12.42 1.41 5.75
C THR A 73 12.85 1.86 4.36
N VAL A 74 13.02 3.17 4.18
CA VAL A 74 13.42 3.78 2.92
C VAL A 74 14.57 4.73 3.17
N ASP A 75 15.69 4.52 2.48
CA ASP A 75 16.79 5.48 2.45
C ASP A 75 16.46 6.58 1.45
N LEU A 76 16.14 7.78 1.93
CA LEU A 76 15.89 8.96 1.12
C LEU A 76 17.02 9.97 1.31
N VAL A 77 17.81 10.19 0.26
CA VAL A 77 18.85 11.24 0.22
C VAL A 77 19.80 11.13 1.43
N GLY A 78 20.23 9.91 1.77
CA GLY A 78 21.16 9.66 2.88
C GLY A 78 20.52 9.69 4.27
N SER A 79 19.20 9.85 4.36
CA SER A 79 18.42 9.70 5.58
C SER A 79 17.61 8.41 5.54
N VAL A 80 17.71 7.60 6.60
CA VAL A 80 16.89 6.39 6.74
C VAL A 80 15.56 6.78 7.38
N LEU A 81 14.47 6.73 6.61
CA LEU A 81 13.11 6.92 7.12
C LEU A 81 12.43 5.58 7.32
N THR A 82 11.68 5.45 8.42
CA THR A 82 10.74 4.33 8.61
C THR A 82 9.33 4.82 8.32
N LEU A 83 8.73 4.35 7.24
CA LEU A 83 7.30 4.52 6.99
C LEU A 83 6.55 3.59 7.92
N LEU A 84 5.64 4.17 8.70
CA LEU A 84 4.73 3.41 9.56
C LEU A 84 3.74 2.63 8.69
N PRO A 85 3.13 1.56 9.24
CA PRO A 85 2.16 0.77 8.51
C PRO A 85 1.01 1.61 7.96
N SER A 86 0.77 1.53 6.66
CA SER A 86 -0.38 2.17 6.00
C SER A 86 -1.55 1.18 5.92
N VAL A 87 -2.77 1.68 6.05
CA VAL A 87 -4.00 0.89 5.90
C VAL A 87 -4.73 1.35 4.65
N LEU A 88 -4.92 0.46 3.69
CA LEU A 88 -5.90 0.61 2.63
C LEU A 88 -7.21 0.02 3.14
N GLU A 89 -8.23 0.88 3.29
CA GLU A 89 -9.59 0.48 3.62
C GLU A 89 -10.44 0.52 2.35
N VAL A 90 -11.08 -0.60 2.03
CA VAL A 90 -12.06 -0.68 0.95
C VAL A 90 -13.40 -1.05 1.56
N ARG A 91 -14.34 -0.11 1.49
CA ARG A 91 -15.75 -0.34 1.83
C ARG A 91 -16.53 -0.59 0.56
N ALA A 92 -17.34 -1.63 0.58
CA ALA A 92 -18.23 -1.94 -0.51
C ALA A 92 -19.62 -1.39 -0.21
N ASP A 93 -19.90 -0.16 -0.68
CA ASP A 93 -21.27 0.35 -0.68
C ASP A 93 -22.06 -0.30 -1.82
N ALA A 94 -23.24 -0.82 -1.48
CA ALA A 94 -24.14 -1.42 -2.45
C ALA A 94 -24.74 -0.32 -3.34
N ALA A 95 -24.20 -0.18 -4.55
CA ALA A 95 -24.74 0.67 -5.62
C ALA A 95 -24.98 -0.18 -6.88
N PRO A 96 -26.05 0.10 -7.67
CA PRO A 96 -26.28 -0.58 -8.94
C PRO A 96 -25.05 -0.48 -9.85
N GLY A 97 -24.56 -1.61 -10.34
CA GLY A 97 -23.37 -1.68 -11.21
C GLY A 97 -22.02 -1.70 -10.47
N ASN A 98 -22.00 -1.61 -9.14
CA ASN A 98 -20.76 -1.72 -8.37
C ASN A 98 -20.32 -3.19 -8.26
N THR A 99 -19.13 -3.51 -8.78
CA THR A 99 -18.52 -4.85 -8.71
C THR A 99 -17.62 -5.04 -7.48
N LEU A 100 -17.40 -3.99 -6.68
CA LEU A 100 -16.61 -4.06 -5.45
C LEU A 100 -17.26 -4.94 -4.36
N PRO A 101 -18.59 -4.93 -4.10
CA PRO A 101 -19.18 -5.76 -3.04
C PRO A 101 -18.98 -7.27 -3.22
N PRO A 102 -19.16 -7.86 -4.42
CA PRO A 102 -18.78 -9.25 -4.67
C PRO A 102 -17.29 -9.53 -4.41
N LEU A 103 -16.40 -8.61 -4.77
CA LEU A 103 -14.95 -8.79 -4.59
C LEU A 103 -14.52 -8.69 -3.12
N VAL A 104 -15.07 -7.75 -2.37
CA VAL A 104 -14.84 -7.64 -0.92
C VAL A 104 -15.26 -8.92 -0.20
N ARG A 105 -16.40 -9.50 -0.57
CA ARG A 105 -16.80 -10.83 -0.06
C ARG A 105 -15.85 -11.94 -0.47
N SER A 106 -15.36 -11.92 -1.71
CA SER A 106 -14.39 -12.91 -2.19
C SER A 106 -13.12 -12.90 -1.36
N VAL A 107 -12.56 -11.73 -1.03
CA VAL A 107 -11.38 -11.59 -0.16
C VAL A 107 -11.55 -12.32 1.17
N VAL A 108 -12.72 -12.19 1.81
CA VAL A 108 -13.02 -12.89 3.07
C VAL A 108 -13.10 -14.39 2.86
N GLY A 109 -13.72 -14.84 1.75
CA GLY A 109 -13.85 -16.26 1.42
C GLY A 109 -12.55 -16.96 1.06
N VAL A 110 -11.54 -16.22 0.59
CA VAL A 110 -10.23 -16.78 0.18
C VAL A 110 -9.09 -16.42 1.14
N ARG A 111 -9.40 -15.90 2.33
CA ARG A 111 -8.39 -15.37 3.27
C ARG A 111 -7.33 -16.40 3.68
N ASP A 112 -7.71 -17.68 3.72
CA ASP A 112 -6.84 -18.80 4.10
C ASP A 112 -6.04 -19.39 2.92
N ASP A 113 -6.31 -18.94 1.68
CA ASP A 113 -5.55 -19.28 0.48
C ASP A 113 -4.74 -18.05 0.01
N PRO A 114 -3.43 -18.00 0.29
CA PRO A 114 -2.60 -16.85 -0.07
C PRO A 114 -2.54 -16.58 -1.58
N HIS A 115 -2.67 -17.60 -2.43
CA HIS A 115 -2.64 -17.44 -3.89
C HIS A 115 -3.94 -16.81 -4.39
N ALA A 116 -5.08 -17.36 -3.96
CA ALA A 116 -6.38 -16.80 -4.30
C ALA A 116 -6.55 -15.39 -3.72
N LEU A 117 -6.06 -15.15 -2.50
CA LEU A 117 -6.07 -13.83 -1.88
C LEU A 117 -5.28 -12.80 -2.71
N ALA A 118 -4.06 -13.13 -3.15
CA ALA A 118 -3.28 -12.25 -4.00
C ALA A 118 -4.00 -11.95 -5.33
N ALA A 119 -4.63 -12.95 -5.94
CA ALA A 119 -5.37 -12.79 -7.19
C ALA A 119 -6.58 -11.84 -7.03
N VAL A 120 -7.39 -12.03 -6.00
CA VAL A 120 -8.56 -11.16 -5.73
C VAL A 120 -8.13 -9.73 -5.42
N LEU A 121 -7.06 -9.54 -4.64
CA LEU A 121 -6.54 -8.21 -4.36
C LEU A 121 -6.03 -7.51 -5.62
N ASN A 122 -5.40 -8.24 -6.54
CA ASN A 122 -4.99 -7.69 -7.84
C ASN A 122 -6.20 -7.26 -8.69
N GLN A 123 -7.27 -8.05 -8.71
CA GLN A 123 -8.52 -7.64 -9.38
C GLN A 123 -9.10 -6.35 -8.77
N MET A 124 -9.03 -6.19 -7.45
CA MET A 124 -9.43 -4.95 -6.79
C MET A 124 -8.53 -3.78 -7.19
N LEU A 125 -7.20 -3.99 -7.28
CA LEU A 125 -6.27 -2.96 -7.74
C LEU A 125 -6.57 -2.50 -9.17
N ASP A 126 -6.89 -3.45 -10.07
CA ASP A 126 -7.22 -3.15 -11.45
C ASP A 126 -8.48 -2.26 -11.56
N ILE A 127 -9.47 -2.47 -10.70
CA ILE A 127 -10.68 -1.62 -10.65
C ILE A 127 -10.37 -0.25 -10.05
N LEU A 128 -9.63 -0.22 -8.94
CA LEU A 128 -9.36 1.02 -8.20
C LEU A 128 -8.40 1.97 -8.95
N TRP A 129 -7.54 1.44 -9.82
CA TRP A 129 -6.63 2.24 -10.64
C TRP A 129 -6.88 2.12 -12.13
N ALA A 130 -8.04 1.60 -12.54
CA ALA A 130 -8.47 1.69 -13.92
C ALA A 130 -8.40 3.18 -14.33
N PRO A 131 -7.75 3.51 -15.47
CA PRO A 131 -7.84 4.86 -16.00
C PRO A 131 -9.31 5.16 -16.29
N VAL A 132 -9.84 6.19 -15.62
CA VAL A 132 -11.18 6.74 -15.84
C VAL A 132 -11.19 7.59 -17.10
#